data_AF-A0A2J0L3M2-F1
#
_entry.id   AF-A0A2J0L3M2-F1
#
_cell.length_a   1.000
_cell.length_b   1.000
_cell.length_c   1.000
_cell.angle_alpha   90.00
_cell.angle_beta   90.00
_cell.angle_gamma   90.00
#
_symmetry.space_group_name_H-M   'P 1'
#
loop_
_entity.id
_entity.type
_entity.pdbx_description
1 polymer ?
#
loop_
_entity_poly.entity_id
_entity_poly.type
_entity_poly.pdbx_seq_one_letter_code
_entity_poly.pdbx_strand_id
1 'polypeptide(L)'
;MQTKANIKKRDLRIFSFALTVILSLFSVKFCKAMNLQAGGALLAMALATFFIGLFLPILILPVYKILSFIGKIIGHIVTALLLGVIFYCVFTPISVILRLTKKDILRLRFEKNKTSYWISRKNRTSKRENLERQY
;
A
#
# COMPACT_ATOMS: atom_id res chain seq x y z
N MET A 1 0.65 -4.32 27.61
CA MET A 1 1.96 -3.75 27.21
C MET A 1 1.72 -2.44 26.46
N GLN A 2 2.08 -1.30 27.04
CA GLN A 2 1.77 0.01 26.50
C GLN A 2 2.76 0.41 25.39
N THR A 3 2.31 0.42 24.15
CA THR A 3 3.03 1.07 23.05
C THR A 3 2.77 2.58 23.11
N LYS A 4 3.56 3.29 23.92
CA LYS A 4 3.71 4.74 23.73
C LYS A 4 4.32 4.93 22.34
N ALA A 5 3.47 5.21 21.35
CA ALA A 5 3.93 5.67 20.05
C ALA A 5 4.88 6.83 20.30
N ASN A 6 6.15 6.67 19.94
CA ASN A 6 7.14 7.73 20.01
C ASN A 6 6.86 8.70 18.86
N ILE A 7 5.81 9.51 19.03
CA ILE A 7 5.37 10.45 18.02
C ILE A 7 6.40 11.58 17.99
N LYS A 8 7.23 11.64 16.94
CA LYS A 8 8.23 12.68 16.79
C LYS A 8 7.53 14.01 16.51
N LYS A 9 8.04 15.10 17.12
CA LYS A 9 7.59 16.48 16.82
C LYS A 9 7.67 16.84 15.33
N ARG A 10 8.46 16.11 14.54
CA ARG A 10 8.53 16.26 13.08
C ARG A 10 7.25 15.78 12.38
N ASP A 11 6.69 14.67 12.82
CA ASP A 11 5.52 14.06 12.17
C ASP A 11 4.28 14.93 12.33
N LEU A 12 4.11 15.57 13.49
CA LEU A 12 3.05 16.56 13.72
C LEU A 12 3.20 17.80 12.82
N ARG A 13 4.43 18.27 12.60
CA ARG A 13 4.68 19.43 11.73
C ARG A 13 4.41 19.12 10.27
N ILE A 14 4.82 17.94 9.80
CA ILE A 14 4.51 17.46 8.45
C ILE A 14 2.99 17.32 8.28
N PHE A 15 2.31 16.73 9.26
CA PHE A 15 0.85 16.60 9.24
C PHE A 15 0.15 17.97 9.19
N SER A 16 0.61 18.93 9.99
CA SER A 16 0.08 20.29 10.00
C SER A 16 0.28 20.98 8.66
N PHE A 17 1.49 20.86 8.07
CA PHE A 17 1.79 21.43 6.76
C PHE A 17 0.94 20.79 5.65
N ALA A 18 0.80 19.46 5.66
CA ALA A 18 -0.05 18.75 4.70
C ALA A 18 -1.52 19.20 4.81
N LEU A 19 -2.05 19.33 6.03
CA LEU A 19 -3.41 19.80 6.27
C LEU A 19 -3.59 21.24 5.76
N THR A 20 -2.62 22.14 6.00
CA THR A 20 -2.65 23.52 5.50
C THR A 20 -2.62 23.57 3.98
N VAL A 21 -1.78 22.76 3.32
CA VAL A 21 -1.71 22.71 1.84
C VAL A 21 -3.03 22.22 1.25
N ILE A 22 -3.63 21.17 1.82
CA ILE A 22 -4.93 20.64 1.37
C ILE A 22 -6.04 21.69 1.55
N LEU A 23 -6.11 22.35 2.72
CA LEU A 23 -7.08 23.42 2.97
C LEU A 23 -6.87 24.61 2.04
N SER A 24 -5.62 25.00 1.77
CA SER A 24 -5.27 26.10 0.88
C SER A 24 -5.71 25.82 -0.57
N LEU A 25 -5.47 24.61 -1.08
CA LEU A 25 -5.93 24.19 -2.41
C LEU A 25 -7.46 24.18 -2.52
N PHE A 26 -8.15 23.72 -1.47
CA PHE A 26 -9.62 23.78 -1.40
C PHE A 26 -10.13 25.22 -1.33
N SER A 27 -9.47 26.09 -0.57
CA SER A 27 -9.81 27.51 -0.43
C SER A 27 -9.73 28.25 -1.76
N VAL A 28 -8.65 28.04 -2.54
CA VAL A 28 -8.47 28.69 -3.86
C VAL A 28 -9.56 28.25 -4.85
N LYS A 29 -9.94 26.97 -4.86
CA LYS A 29 -11.02 26.48 -5.74
C LYS A 29 -12.40 26.98 -5.32
N PHE A 30 -12.66 27.10 -4.02
CA PHE A 30 -13.95 27.54 -3.49
C PHE A 30 -14.13 29.07 -3.60
N CYS A 31 -13.05 29.85 -3.50
CA CYS A 31 -13.07 31.30 -3.67
C CYS A 31 -13.44 31.74 -5.09
N LYS A 32 -13.22 30.87 -6.08
CA LYS A 32 -13.61 31.10 -7.48
C LYS A 32 -15.04 30.65 -7.80
N ALA A 33 -15.66 29.86 -6.92
CA ALA A 33 -16.94 29.19 -7.18
C ALA A 33 -18.15 29.80 -6.44
N MET A 34 -17.96 30.54 -5.33
CA MET A 34 -19.09 31.11 -4.57
C MET A 34 -18.69 32.33 -3.72
N ASN A 35 -19.63 33.29 -3.62
CA ASN A 35 -19.65 34.58 -2.90
C ASN A 35 -18.52 34.88 -1.88
N LEU A 36 -17.96 36.09 -1.95
CA LEU A 36 -16.74 36.60 -1.26
C LEU A 36 -16.73 36.42 0.28
N GLN A 37 -17.90 36.31 0.92
CA GLN A 37 -18.04 36.15 2.37
C GLN A 37 -17.75 34.74 2.88
N ALA A 38 -18.01 33.69 2.08
CA ALA A 38 -17.72 32.31 2.47
C ALA A 38 -16.22 31.99 2.36
N GLY A 39 -15.53 32.59 1.39
CA GLY A 39 -14.09 32.45 1.19
C GLY A 39 -13.25 32.96 2.37
N GLY A 40 -13.66 34.09 2.97
CA GLY A 40 -12.96 34.69 4.12
C GLY A 40 -13.00 33.81 5.38
N ALA A 41 -14.13 33.19 5.68
CA ALA A 41 -14.26 32.29 6.84
C ALA A 41 -13.38 31.04 6.71
N LEU A 42 -13.30 30.46 5.50
CA LEU A 42 -12.42 29.31 5.21
C LEU A 42 -10.94 29.68 5.29
N LEU A 43 -10.56 30.89 4.86
CA LEU A 43 -9.18 31.37 4.91
C LEU A 43 -8.75 31.69 6.35
N ALA A 44 -9.65 32.26 7.16
CA ALA A 44 -9.45 32.43 8.60
C ALA A 44 -9.32 31.07 9.33
N MET A 45 -10.09 30.06 8.92
CA MET A 45 -9.99 28.70 9.47
C MET A 45 -8.68 28.01 9.08
N ALA A 46 -8.18 28.25 7.87
CA ALA A 46 -6.88 27.76 7.43
C ALA A 46 -5.72 28.42 8.20
N LEU A 47 -5.76 29.74 8.40
CA LEU A 47 -4.78 30.45 9.23
C LEU A 47 -4.87 30.03 10.69
N ALA A 48 -6.07 29.87 11.25
CA ALA A 48 -6.24 29.39 12.63
C ALA A 48 -5.64 27.99 12.79
N THR A 49 -5.87 27.10 11.84
CA THR A 49 -5.30 25.74 11.86
C THR A 49 -3.77 25.76 11.70
N PHE A 50 -3.23 26.66 10.89
CA PHE A 50 -1.78 26.85 10.74
C PHE A 50 -1.13 27.38 12.03
N PHE A 51 -1.72 28.39 12.66
CA PHE A 51 -1.25 28.94 13.93
C PHE A 51 -1.39 27.92 15.08
N ILE A 52 -2.47 27.15 15.14
CA ILE A 52 -2.66 26.08 16.12
C ILE A 52 -1.62 24.95 15.90
N GLY A 53 -1.32 24.61 14.65
CA GLY A 53 -0.25 23.68 14.27
C GLY A 53 1.15 24.12 14.67
N LEU A 54 1.40 25.43 14.65
CA LEU A 54 2.70 26.01 14.96
C LEU A 54 2.91 26.24 16.47
N PHE A 55 1.88 26.71 17.19
CA PHE A 55 2.00 27.10 18.59
C PHE A 55 1.65 25.98 19.58
N LEU A 56 0.64 25.13 19.30
CA LEU A 56 0.15 24.11 20.24
C LEU A 56 0.09 22.70 19.58
N PRO A 57 1.24 22.02 19.39
CA PRO A 57 1.27 20.63 18.90
C PRO A 57 0.54 19.65 19.84
N ILE A 58 0.35 20.01 21.10
CA ILE A 58 -0.38 19.22 22.10
C ILE A 58 -1.86 19.05 21.74
N LEU A 59 -2.49 20.05 21.11
CA LEU A 59 -3.91 19.99 20.76
C LEU A 59 -4.17 19.19 19.47
N ILE A 60 -3.17 19.10 18.59
CA ILE A 60 -3.22 18.32 17.33
C ILE A 60 -2.88 16.84 17.54
N LEU A 61 -2.20 16.50 18.63
CA LEU A 61 -1.87 15.12 18.99
C LEU A 61 -3.09 14.16 18.98
N PRO A 62 -4.24 14.46 19.64
CA PRO A 62 -5.40 13.57 19.61
C PRO A 62 -5.99 13.42 18.20
N VAL A 63 -6.08 14.51 17.43
CA VAL A 63 -6.58 14.50 16.05
C VAL A 63 -5.68 13.63 15.16
N TYR A 64 -4.37 13.84 15.22
CA TYR A 64 -3.38 13.04 14.50
C TYR A 64 -3.50 11.56 14.85
N LYS A 65 -3.70 11.22 16.13
CA LYS A 65 -3.83 9.83 16.59
C LYS A 65 -5.09 9.16 16.05
N ILE A 66 -6.24 9.84 16.13
CA ILE A 66 -7.53 9.33 15.62
C ILE A 66 -7.44 9.12 14.11
N LEU A 67 -6.96 10.13 13.38
CA LEU A 67 -6.88 10.04 11.93
C LEU A 67 -5.85 8.99 11.47
N SER A 68 -4.71 8.88 12.15
CA SER A 68 -3.73 7.82 11.87
C SER A 68 -4.30 6.43 12.12
N PHE A 69 -5.14 6.28 13.15
CA PHE A 69 -5.81 5.00 13.43
C PHE A 69 -6.79 4.64 12.31
N ILE A 70 -7.60 5.60 11.87
CA ILE A 70 -8.50 5.44 10.72
C ILE A 70 -7.69 5.08 9.46
N GLY A 71 -6.59 5.80 9.20
CA GLY A 71 -5.70 5.54 8.08
C GLY A 71 -5.10 4.12 8.09
N LYS A 72 -4.80 3.57 9.28
CA LYS A 72 -4.34 2.18 9.41
C LYS A 72 -5.42 1.17 9.04
N ILE A 73 -6.66 1.39 9.50
CA ILE A 73 -7.80 0.52 9.17
C ILE A 73 -8.04 0.54 7.67
N ILE A 74 -8.12 1.74 7.08
CA ILE A 74 -8.30 1.91 5.64
C ILE A 74 -7.14 1.26 4.88
N GLY A 75 -5.89 1.50 5.30
CA GLY A 75 -4.72 0.89 4.68
C GLY A 75 -4.75 -0.63 4.70
N HIS A 76 -5.22 -1.23 5.79
CA HIS A 76 -5.39 -2.69 5.88
C HIS A 76 -6.45 -3.20 4.89
N ILE A 77 -7.61 -2.55 4.83
CA ILE A 77 -8.68 -2.89 3.89
C ILE A 77 -8.20 -2.73 2.44
N VAL A 78 -7.55 -1.62 2.12
CA VAL A 78 -7.02 -1.34 0.78
C VAL A 78 -5.97 -2.36 0.38
N THR A 79 -5.07 -2.74 1.29
CA THR A 79 -4.05 -3.77 1.02
C THR A 79 -4.70 -5.13 0.73
N ALA A 80 -5.67 -5.54 1.55
CA ALA A 80 -6.42 -6.78 1.33
C ALA A 80 -7.21 -6.75 0.01
N LEU A 81 -7.84 -5.62 -0.30
CA LEU A 81 -8.58 -5.40 -1.54
C LEU A 81 -7.65 -5.45 -2.75
N LEU A 82 -6.52 -4.75 -2.73
CA LEU A 82 -5.51 -4.76 -3.79
C LEU A 82 -5.01 -6.18 -4.04
N LEU A 83 -4.69 -6.92 -2.99
CA LEU A 83 -4.22 -8.30 -3.10
C LEU A 83 -5.30 -9.19 -3.72
N GLY A 84 -6.56 -9.05 -3.27
CA GLY A 84 -7.69 -9.76 -3.85
C GLY A 84 -7.90 -9.42 -5.32
N VAL A 85 -7.90 -8.14 -5.68
CA VAL A 85 -8.04 -7.68 -7.06
C VAL A 85 -6.92 -8.22 -7.94
N ILE A 86 -5.66 -8.13 -7.51
CA ILE A 86 -4.53 -8.68 -8.26
C ILE A 86 -4.68 -10.20 -8.43
N PHE A 87 -5.08 -10.92 -7.38
CA PHE A 87 -5.30 -12.36 -7.46
C PHE A 87 -6.37 -12.72 -8.49
N TYR A 88 -7.54 -12.08 -8.43
CA TYR A 88 -8.66 -12.40 -9.32
C TYR A 88 -8.52 -11.83 -10.74
N CYS A 89 -7.94 -10.64 -10.90
CA CYS A 89 -7.81 -9.99 -12.22
C CYS A 89 -6.53 -10.39 -12.96
N VAL A 90 -5.48 -10.83 -12.27
CA VAL A 90 -4.20 -11.17 -12.91
C VAL A 90 -3.92 -12.67 -12.79
N PHE A 91 -3.82 -13.20 -11.57
CA PHE A 91 -3.41 -14.60 -11.39
C PHE A 91 -4.47 -15.61 -11.87
N THR A 92 -5.75 -15.35 -11.61
CA THR A 92 -6.84 -16.23 -12.07
C THR A 92 -6.92 -16.33 -13.59
N PRO A 93 -6.97 -15.26 -14.39
CA PRO A 93 -7.01 -15.40 -15.84
C PRO A 93 -5.75 -16.02 -16.41
N ILE A 94 -4.56 -15.73 -15.85
CA ILE A 94 -3.32 -16.41 -16.24
C ILE A 94 -3.46 -17.93 -16.04
N SER A 95 -4.00 -18.34 -14.89
CA SER A 95 -4.22 -19.75 -14.57
C SER A 95 -5.26 -20.41 -15.49
N VAL A 96 -6.33 -19.68 -15.82
CA VAL A 96 -7.37 -20.13 -16.75
C VAL A 96 -6.80 -20.30 -18.16
N ILE A 97 -6.04 -19.33 -18.66
CA ILE A 97 -5.37 -19.40 -19.96
C ILE A 97 -4.44 -20.62 -20.00
N LEU A 98 -3.61 -20.80 -18.98
CA LEU A 98 -2.70 -21.94 -18.89
C LEU A 98 -3.45 -23.28 -18.89
N ARG A 99 -4.59 -23.36 -18.20
CA ARG A 99 -5.48 -24.53 -18.17
C ARG A 99 -6.11 -24.80 -19.55
N LEU A 100 -6.53 -23.76 -20.27
CA LEU A 100 -7.08 -23.84 -21.63
C LEU A 100 -6.01 -24.26 -22.65
N THR A 101 -4.79 -23.75 -22.54
CA THR A 101 -3.65 -24.13 -23.40
C THR A 101 -3.17 -25.57 -23.11
N LYS A 102 -3.75 -26.28 -22.13
CA LYS A 102 -3.33 -27.62 -21.66
C LYS A 102 -1.81 -27.72 -21.41
N LYS A 103 -1.13 -26.59 -21.20
CA LYS A 103 0.31 -26.52 -21.00
C LYS A 103 0.58 -26.89 -19.56
N ASP A 104 0.87 -28.16 -19.34
CA ASP A 104 1.24 -28.66 -18.01
C ASP A 104 2.69 -28.32 -17.71
N ILE A 105 2.95 -27.04 -17.44
CA ILE A 105 4.29 -26.52 -17.11
C ILE A 105 4.85 -27.15 -15.83
N LEU A 106 4.00 -27.60 -14.91
CA LEU A 106 4.43 -28.27 -13.68
C LEU A 106 4.34 -29.80 -13.75
N ARG A 107 3.90 -30.39 -14.88
CA ARG A 107 3.66 -31.84 -15.03
C ARG A 107 2.80 -32.41 -13.88
N LEU A 108 1.79 -31.65 -13.45
CA LEU A 108 0.88 -32.01 -12.35
C LEU A 108 -0.09 -33.13 -12.71
N ARG A 109 -0.28 -33.43 -14.01
CA ARG A 109 -1.11 -34.55 -14.43
C ARG A 109 -0.39 -35.87 -14.18
N PHE A 110 -0.95 -36.67 -13.27
CA PHE A 110 -0.55 -38.06 -13.07
C PHE A 110 -0.93 -38.91 -14.30
N GLU A 111 0.05 -39.18 -15.15
CA GLU A 111 -0.06 -40.15 -16.23
C GLU A 111 0.05 -41.58 -15.67
N LYS A 112 -1.09 -42.28 -15.54
CA LYS A 112 -1.16 -43.68 -15.08
C LYS A 112 -0.37 -44.67 -15.95
N ASN A 113 -0.01 -44.29 -17.18
CA ASN A 113 0.70 -45.14 -18.14
C ASN A 113 2.23 -44.89 -18.16
N LYS A 114 2.75 -44.04 -17.26
CA LYS A 114 4.21 -43.84 -17.13
C LYS A 114 4.78 -44.78 -16.07
N THR A 115 5.78 -45.57 -16.47
CA THR A 115 6.55 -46.47 -15.59
C THR A 115 7.43 -45.72 -14.59
N SER A 116 7.82 -44.48 -14.90
CA SER A 116 8.57 -43.62 -13.97
C SER A 116 8.38 -42.14 -14.31
N TYR A 117 8.16 -41.32 -13.27
CA TYR A 117 8.17 -39.85 -13.38
C TYR A 117 9.59 -39.27 -13.29
N TRP A 118 10.60 -40.14 -13.13
CA TRP A 118 11.99 -39.72 -12.99
C TRP A 118 12.47 -39.01 -14.27
N ILE A 119 12.81 -37.74 -14.12
CA ILE A 119 13.40 -36.97 -15.21
C ILE A 119 14.86 -37.41 -15.31
N SER A 120 15.16 -38.26 -16.30
CA SER A 120 16.53 -38.68 -16.58
C SER A 120 17.37 -37.45 -16.94
N ARG A 121 18.19 -37.00 -15.99
CA ARG A 121 19.20 -35.98 -16.26
C ARG A 121 20.29 -36.65 -17.09
N LYS A 122 20.46 -36.18 -18.33
CA LYS A 122 21.60 -36.55 -19.18
C LYS A 122 22.86 -36.35 -18.33
N ASN A 123 23.59 -37.44 -18.10
CA ASN A 123 24.74 -37.51 -17.21
C ASN A 123 25.70 -36.36 -17.53
N ARG A 124 25.62 -35.26 -16.78
CA ARG A 124 26.70 -34.28 -16.76
C ARG A 124 27.79 -34.98 -15.98
N THR A 125 28.90 -35.28 -16.64
CA THR A 125 30.11 -35.83 -16.02
C THR A 125 30.34 -35.13 -14.68
N SER A 126 30.40 -35.93 -13.62
CA SER A 126 30.68 -35.48 -12.26
C SER A 126 32.06 -34.83 -12.21
N LYS A 127 32.11 -33.56 -12.58
CA LYS A 127 33.26 -32.66 -12.39
C LYS A 127 33.05 -31.94 -11.07
N ARG A 128 34.09 -31.86 -10.24
CA ARG A 128 34.12 -31.11 -8.97
C ARG A 128 33.48 -29.71 -9.08
N GLU A 129 33.71 -29.04 -10.21
CA GLU A 129 33.16 -27.71 -10.54
C GLU A 129 31.61 -27.65 -10.51
N ASN A 130 30.90 -28.75 -10.81
CA ASN A 130 29.44 -28.78 -10.73
C ASN A 130 28.92 -28.88 -9.29
N LEU A 131 29.75 -29.29 -8.33
CA LEU A 131 29.39 -29.36 -6.91
C LEU A 131 29.44 -27.97 -6.24
N GLU A 132 30.24 -27.05 -6.78
CA GLU A 132 30.37 -25.69 -6.24
C GLU A 132 29.16 -24.80 -6.53
N ARG A 133 28.30 -25.17 -7.49
CA ARG A 133 27.10 -24.41 -7.88
C ARG A 133 25.79 -25.11 -7.49
N GLN A 134 25.84 -26.01 -6.50
CA GLN A 134 24.66 -26.79 -6.06
C GLN A 134 23.80 -26.10 -4.99
N TYR A 135 24.29 -25.03 -4.37
CA TYR A 135 23.57 -24.21 -3.39
C TYR A 135 23.24 -22.85 -3.99
#